data_AF-A0A381WAY2-F1
#
_entry.id   AF-A0A381WAY2-F1
#
_cell.length_a   1.000
_cell.length_b   1.000
_cell.length_c   1.000
_cell.angle_alpha   90.00
_cell.angle_beta   90.00
_cell.angle_gamma   90.00
#
_symmetry.space_group_name_H-M   'P 1'
#
loop_
_entity.id
_entity.type
_entity.pdbx_description
1 polymer ?
#
loop_
_entity_poly.entity_id
_entity_poly.type
_entity_poly.pdbx_seq_one_letter_code
_entity_poly.pdbx_strand_id
1 'polypeptide(L)'
;MSKRKTLYLIDGSSYIFRAFFGVRQQLATSKGFPTNALYGFINMLQKVIREEKPDYLVVAFDSPDKTFRHKIYPNYKANRDAPPEELSRQFPYFEPLVKAYGLSSIRRPGFEADDIIGTLAKKGKQKGLEIVIVSGDKDMMQLISPHIYMLDTMKNKKFMDKEVVEKFGVQADKVVEVMGLMGDSSDHIPGVAGVGPKTAAELIRKFGSIEALYKRIDEVEKKNVKEKLERDKENAFMSRELVSIDTEMDLEFNSDLMILGKIDSAKLKKMFEEFEFVSFLEGMQDGTANSLKIDRSEYKTILTEKSFNDLMESLAKKKSFAFDVETTSKRPVWARLVGISFSFEDGNAFYLPLAHRYLGVPEQLEFKAVCEKLKPILEDKSIKKCGHNIKYDLIVMSNEGIALDGVDFDTMIASYLLNPSSRGHGLDALTMEYFGHKNLTYKEMTGTGSKEIGFDEVEVDRATEYAAEDSDMTWRLKGKLQPQLKDSTLKLYKEIELPLLEVLAEIELNGVYVDRKHLKELSSKIDKQLLHLEKDIYVLADEEFNINSPKQLSVILFEKLKLPVVKKTKTGYSTDVSVLEQLAVEHKLPEQVLSYRQLAKLKSTYVDALPGEIFKNTGRVHTSFNQT
;
A
#
# COMPACT_ATOMS: atom_id res chain seq x y z
N MET A 1 -35.32 6.89 -6.12
CA MET A 1 -34.86 6.96 -7.52
C MET A 1 -34.04 5.72 -7.81
N SER A 2 -34.31 5.00 -8.90
CA SER A 2 -33.52 3.81 -9.28
C SER A 2 -32.06 4.19 -9.53
N LYS A 3 -31.11 3.41 -9.01
CA LYS A 3 -29.67 3.61 -9.20
C LYS A 3 -29.35 3.48 -10.70
N ARG A 4 -28.68 4.46 -11.30
CA ARG A 4 -28.24 4.37 -12.70
C ARG A 4 -27.24 3.23 -12.85
N LYS A 5 -27.34 2.50 -13.96
CA LYS A 5 -26.36 1.46 -14.31
C LYS A 5 -25.01 2.09 -14.65
N THR A 6 -23.95 1.36 -14.36
CA THR A 6 -22.57 1.81 -14.48
C THR A 6 -21.85 1.14 -15.66
N LEU A 7 -21.11 1.92 -16.45
CA LEU A 7 -20.22 1.42 -17.50
C LEU A 7 -18.78 1.78 -17.17
N TYR A 8 -17.95 0.76 -16.98
CA TYR A 8 -16.53 0.89 -16.72
C TYR A 8 -15.74 0.72 -18.02
N LEU A 9 -14.89 1.69 -18.33
CA LEU A 9 -14.05 1.74 -19.52
C LEU A 9 -12.59 1.63 -19.06
N ILE A 10 -11.96 0.47 -19.21
CA ILE A 10 -10.55 0.26 -18.83
C ILE A 10 -9.64 0.65 -19.99
N ASP A 11 -8.68 1.52 -19.71
CA ASP A 11 -7.54 1.80 -20.56
C ASP A 11 -6.52 0.65 -20.43
N GLY A 12 -6.68 -0.35 -21.30
CA GLY A 12 -5.91 -1.58 -21.30
C GLY A 12 -4.43 -1.34 -21.59
N SER A 13 -4.12 -0.44 -22.53
CA SER A 13 -2.74 -0.07 -22.85
C SER A 13 -2.01 0.51 -21.65
N SER A 14 -2.59 1.54 -21.00
CA SER A 14 -1.98 2.13 -19.80
C SER A 14 -1.91 1.14 -18.65
N TYR A 15 -2.92 0.27 -18.49
CA TYR A 15 -2.93 -0.81 -17.51
C TYR A 15 -1.76 -1.79 -17.69
N ILE A 16 -1.44 -2.18 -18.92
CA ILE A 16 -0.32 -3.11 -19.20
C ILE A 16 1.01 -2.52 -18.74
N PHE A 17 1.32 -1.27 -19.11
CA PHE A 17 2.56 -0.62 -18.68
C PHE A 17 2.61 -0.42 -17.17
N ARG A 18 1.48 -0.04 -16.55
CA ARG A 18 1.39 0.07 -15.08
C ARG A 18 1.62 -1.25 -14.39
N ALA A 19 1.07 -2.34 -14.91
CA ALA A 19 1.29 -3.68 -14.36
C ALA A 19 2.78 -4.05 -14.46
N PHE A 20 3.40 -3.84 -15.63
CA PHE A 20 4.82 -4.13 -15.85
C PHE A 20 5.75 -3.39 -14.87
N PHE A 21 5.58 -2.07 -14.72
CA PHE A 21 6.42 -1.26 -13.81
C PHE A 21 5.98 -1.32 -12.33
N GLY A 22 4.76 -1.75 -12.05
CA GLY A 22 4.20 -1.83 -10.71
C GLY A 22 4.61 -3.10 -9.96
N VAL A 23 4.87 -4.19 -10.69
CA VAL A 23 5.40 -5.44 -10.14
C VAL A 23 6.93 -5.33 -10.08
N ARG A 24 7.46 -5.11 -8.87
CA ARG A 24 8.91 -4.90 -8.64
C ARG A 24 9.75 -6.18 -8.82
N GLN A 25 9.12 -7.34 -8.83
CA GLN A 25 9.77 -8.64 -9.02
C GLN A 25 9.82 -8.97 -10.52
N GLN A 26 10.97 -9.45 -10.99
CA GLN A 26 11.07 -10.07 -12.31
C GLN A 26 10.42 -11.46 -12.24
N LEU A 27 9.11 -11.51 -12.50
CA LEU A 27 8.39 -12.77 -12.61
C LEU A 27 8.64 -13.36 -14.00
N ALA A 28 9.09 -14.62 -14.03
CA ALA A 28 9.23 -15.39 -15.24
C ALA A 28 8.90 -16.86 -14.97
N THR A 29 8.47 -17.58 -16.00
CA THR A 29 8.27 -19.04 -15.92
C THR A 29 9.61 -19.77 -15.82
N SER A 30 9.56 -21.06 -15.48
CA SER A 30 10.72 -21.98 -15.50
C SER A 30 11.47 -22.01 -16.84
N LYS A 31 10.80 -21.63 -17.95
CA LYS A 31 11.38 -21.52 -19.30
C LYS A 31 11.91 -20.12 -19.64
N GLY A 32 11.93 -19.19 -18.69
CA GLY A 32 12.39 -17.82 -18.89
C GLY A 32 11.42 -16.95 -19.71
N PHE A 33 10.12 -17.27 -19.69
CA PHE A 33 9.10 -16.39 -20.27
C PHE A 33 8.66 -15.35 -19.22
N PRO A 34 8.78 -14.03 -19.47
CA PRO A 34 8.42 -13.00 -18.51
C PRO A 34 6.90 -12.92 -18.33
N THR A 35 6.44 -12.80 -17.08
CA THR A 35 5.00 -12.87 -16.72
C THR A 35 4.54 -11.74 -15.79
N ASN A 36 5.44 -10.83 -15.42
CA ASN A 36 5.16 -9.76 -14.47
C ASN A 36 3.99 -8.84 -14.88
N ALA A 37 3.91 -8.44 -16.16
CA ALA A 37 2.83 -7.58 -16.64
C ALA A 37 1.49 -8.31 -16.69
N LEU A 38 1.48 -9.58 -17.14
CA LEU A 38 0.28 -10.41 -17.12
C LEU A 38 -0.25 -10.60 -15.69
N TYR A 39 0.64 -10.93 -14.75
CA TYR A 39 0.28 -11.12 -13.34
C TYR A 39 -0.32 -9.84 -12.72
N GLY A 40 0.33 -8.69 -12.93
CA GLY A 40 -0.17 -7.41 -12.45
C GLY A 40 -1.51 -7.02 -13.08
N PHE A 41 -1.67 -7.24 -14.38
CA PHE A 41 -2.90 -6.93 -15.11
C PHE A 41 -4.08 -7.76 -14.62
N ILE A 42 -3.88 -9.07 -14.38
CA ILE A 42 -4.92 -9.96 -13.82
C ILE A 42 -5.41 -9.45 -12.47
N ASN A 43 -4.48 -9.13 -11.56
CA ASN A 43 -4.82 -8.60 -10.23
C ASN A 43 -5.61 -7.29 -10.32
N MET A 44 -5.17 -6.37 -11.17
CA MET A 44 -5.84 -5.08 -11.37
C MET A 44 -7.25 -5.27 -11.95
N LEU A 45 -7.42 -6.20 -12.89
CA LEU A 45 -8.71 -6.51 -13.51
C LEU A 45 -9.67 -7.16 -12.51
N GLN A 46 -9.23 -8.20 -11.79
CA GLN A 46 -10.02 -8.87 -10.76
C GLN A 46 -10.45 -7.92 -9.64
N LYS A 47 -9.56 -7.00 -9.25
CA LYS A 47 -9.86 -5.97 -8.25
C LYS A 47 -11.04 -5.10 -8.69
N VAL A 48 -11.02 -4.57 -9.92
CA VAL A 48 -12.12 -3.75 -10.47
C VAL A 48 -13.43 -4.54 -10.48
N ILE A 49 -13.41 -5.78 -10.96
CA ILE A 49 -14.62 -6.62 -11.03
C ILE A 49 -15.21 -6.86 -9.63
N ARG A 50 -14.34 -7.18 -8.65
CA ARG A 50 -14.76 -7.56 -7.29
C ARG A 50 -15.24 -6.36 -6.46
N GLU A 51 -14.49 -5.27 -6.48
CA GLU A 51 -14.74 -4.10 -5.62
C GLU A 51 -15.84 -3.20 -6.19
N GLU A 52 -15.80 -2.94 -7.50
CA GLU A 52 -16.69 -1.96 -8.13
C GLU A 52 -17.99 -2.57 -8.66
N LYS A 53 -18.01 -3.90 -8.91
CA LYS A 53 -19.19 -4.67 -9.37
C LYS A 53 -19.91 -3.98 -10.55
N PRO A 54 -19.23 -3.76 -11.68
CA PRO A 54 -19.77 -3.01 -12.81
C PRO A 54 -20.99 -3.70 -13.44
N ASP A 55 -21.98 -2.91 -13.89
CA ASP A 55 -23.06 -3.45 -14.73
C ASP A 55 -22.57 -3.76 -16.15
N TYR A 56 -21.67 -2.91 -16.66
CA TYR A 56 -21.01 -3.05 -17.95
C TYR A 56 -19.51 -2.75 -17.82
N LEU A 57 -18.66 -3.53 -18.49
CA LEU A 57 -17.21 -3.40 -18.47
C LEU A 57 -16.62 -3.70 -19.85
N VAL A 58 -15.70 -2.84 -20.31
CA VAL A 58 -14.97 -3.05 -21.57
C VAL A 58 -13.52 -2.57 -21.44
N VAL A 59 -12.61 -3.26 -22.12
CA VAL A 59 -11.18 -2.90 -22.15
C VAL A 59 -10.81 -2.37 -23.52
N ALA A 60 -10.26 -1.15 -23.60
CA ALA A 60 -9.76 -0.57 -24.84
C ALA A 60 -8.24 -0.76 -24.97
N PHE A 61 -7.76 -1.06 -26.16
CA PHE A 61 -6.33 -1.18 -26.47
C PHE A 61 -5.95 -0.30 -27.66
N ASP A 62 -4.73 0.24 -27.62
CA ASP A 62 -4.18 1.03 -28.73
C ASP A 62 -4.04 0.18 -30.00
N SER A 63 -4.23 0.79 -31.17
CA SER A 63 -3.81 0.19 -32.43
C SER A 63 -2.28 0.26 -32.59
N PRO A 64 -1.65 -0.77 -33.16
CA PRO A 64 -0.24 -0.70 -33.58
C PRO A 64 -0.03 0.19 -34.83
N ASP A 65 -1.10 0.58 -35.52
CA ASP A 65 -1.04 1.40 -36.72
C ASP A 65 -0.79 2.87 -36.40
N LYS A 66 -0.20 3.59 -37.35
CA LYS A 66 -0.08 5.05 -37.23
C LYS A 66 -1.46 5.70 -37.18
N THR A 67 -1.66 6.50 -36.15
CA THR A 67 -2.90 7.25 -35.91
C THR A 67 -2.95 8.55 -36.70
N PHE A 68 -4.09 9.24 -36.69
CA PHE A 68 -4.20 10.57 -37.29
C PHE A 68 -3.22 11.59 -36.68
N ARG A 69 -2.86 11.45 -35.40
CA ARG A 69 -1.87 12.29 -34.71
C ARG A 69 -0.49 12.22 -35.38
N HIS A 70 -0.08 11.06 -35.88
CA HIS A 70 1.18 10.91 -36.63
C HIS A 70 1.16 11.57 -38.02
N LYS A 71 -0.04 11.79 -38.59
CA LYS A 71 -0.20 12.54 -39.85
C LYS A 71 -0.11 14.05 -39.61
N ILE A 72 -0.64 14.52 -38.48
CA ILE A 72 -0.59 15.93 -38.06
C ILE A 72 0.84 16.31 -37.67
N TYR A 73 1.49 15.48 -36.85
CA TYR A 73 2.83 15.75 -36.34
C TYR A 73 3.70 14.49 -36.36
N PRO A 74 4.63 14.37 -37.33
CA PRO A 74 5.46 13.16 -37.50
C PRO A 74 6.30 12.77 -36.28
N ASN A 75 6.65 13.72 -35.42
CA ASN A 75 7.43 13.47 -34.19
C ASN A 75 6.56 13.13 -32.97
N TYR A 76 5.24 12.98 -33.13
CA TYR A 76 4.36 12.55 -32.04
C TYR A 76 4.83 11.19 -31.48
N LYS A 77 5.00 11.10 -30.15
CA LYS A 77 5.56 9.94 -29.44
C LYS A 77 6.95 9.49 -29.92
N ALA A 78 7.70 10.31 -30.68
CA ALA A 78 9.01 9.93 -31.21
C ALA A 78 10.08 9.67 -30.14
N ASN A 79 9.92 10.26 -28.95
CA ASN A 79 10.80 10.04 -27.80
C ASN A 79 10.33 8.90 -26.87
N ARG A 80 9.25 8.17 -27.21
CA ARG A 80 8.89 6.97 -26.44
C ARG A 80 9.88 5.87 -26.78
N ASP A 81 10.58 5.40 -25.77
CA ASP A 81 11.34 4.17 -25.87
C ASP A 81 10.41 3.02 -26.30
N ALA A 82 10.93 2.13 -27.14
CA ALA A 82 10.21 0.91 -27.47
C ALA A 82 9.92 0.13 -26.18
N PRO A 83 8.75 -0.54 -26.08
CA PRO A 83 8.45 -1.36 -24.91
C PRO A 83 9.59 -2.35 -24.67
N PRO A 84 10.03 -2.56 -23.41
CA PRO A 84 11.08 -3.54 -23.10
C PRO A 84 10.77 -4.89 -23.74
N GLU A 85 11.80 -5.62 -24.18
CA GLU A 85 11.61 -6.91 -24.85
C GLU A 85 10.75 -7.88 -24.01
N GLU A 86 10.94 -7.85 -22.70
CA GLU A 86 10.16 -8.62 -21.73
C GLU A 86 8.66 -8.31 -21.77
N LEU A 87 8.30 -7.04 -21.94
CA LEU A 87 6.91 -6.60 -22.06
C LEU A 87 6.35 -6.93 -23.45
N SER A 88 7.17 -6.74 -24.49
CA SER A 88 6.79 -7.01 -25.88
C SER A 88 6.35 -8.46 -26.09
N ARG A 89 7.03 -9.41 -25.43
CA ARG A 89 6.69 -10.84 -25.45
C ARG A 89 5.32 -11.15 -24.83
N GLN A 90 4.81 -10.30 -23.94
CA GLN A 90 3.55 -10.52 -23.22
C GLN A 90 2.32 -9.95 -23.96
N PHE A 91 2.48 -9.00 -24.90
CA PHE A 91 1.36 -8.35 -25.60
C PHE A 91 0.32 -9.30 -26.24
N PRO A 92 0.72 -10.42 -26.90
CA PRO A 92 -0.23 -11.31 -27.55
C PRO A 92 -1.26 -11.96 -26.61
N TYR A 93 -1.02 -11.91 -25.30
CA TYR A 93 -1.81 -12.66 -24.31
C TYR A 93 -2.88 -11.83 -23.59
N PHE A 94 -2.83 -10.50 -23.64
CA PHE A 94 -3.79 -9.65 -22.90
C PHE A 94 -5.22 -9.73 -23.46
N GLU A 95 -5.42 -9.63 -24.77
CA GLU A 95 -6.77 -9.75 -25.34
C GLU A 95 -7.38 -11.16 -25.16
N PRO A 96 -6.64 -12.26 -25.42
CA PRO A 96 -7.11 -13.60 -25.06
C PRO A 96 -7.48 -13.75 -23.59
N LEU A 97 -6.70 -13.15 -22.68
CA LEU A 97 -6.96 -13.16 -21.25
C LEU A 97 -8.26 -12.41 -20.90
N VAL A 98 -8.44 -11.19 -21.41
CA VAL A 98 -9.67 -10.39 -21.23
C VAL A 98 -10.89 -11.18 -21.70
N LYS A 99 -10.81 -11.81 -22.88
CA LYS A 99 -11.86 -12.67 -23.41
C LYS A 99 -12.14 -13.89 -22.53
N ALA A 100 -11.11 -14.51 -21.95
CA ALA A 100 -11.26 -15.65 -21.05
C ALA A 100 -11.96 -15.28 -19.73
N TYR A 101 -11.83 -14.03 -19.28
CA TYR A 101 -12.62 -13.46 -18.19
C TYR A 101 -14.07 -13.13 -18.57
N GLY A 102 -14.51 -13.42 -19.80
CA GLY A 102 -15.85 -13.11 -20.28
C GLY A 102 -16.04 -11.63 -20.59
N LEU A 103 -14.96 -10.88 -20.78
CA LEU A 103 -15.00 -9.45 -21.08
C LEU A 103 -14.77 -9.18 -22.57
N SER A 104 -15.32 -8.06 -23.04
CA SER A 104 -15.03 -7.54 -24.37
C SER A 104 -13.81 -6.64 -24.37
N SER A 105 -12.93 -6.85 -25.35
CA SER A 105 -11.86 -5.92 -25.70
C SER A 105 -12.19 -5.20 -27.01
N ILE A 106 -11.79 -3.94 -27.14
CA ILE A 106 -11.98 -3.16 -28.37
C ILE A 106 -10.64 -2.57 -28.80
N ARG A 107 -10.29 -2.79 -30.06
CA ARG A 107 -9.18 -2.17 -30.77
C ARG A 107 -9.67 -1.70 -32.14
N ARG A 108 -9.23 -0.52 -32.59
CA ARG A 108 -9.62 0.07 -33.88
C ARG A 108 -8.39 0.60 -34.62
N PRO A 109 -8.09 0.10 -35.85
CA PRO A 109 -6.96 0.57 -36.63
C PRO A 109 -6.95 2.09 -36.79
N GLY A 110 -5.81 2.71 -36.52
CA GLY A 110 -5.61 4.16 -36.65
C GLY A 110 -6.14 5.01 -35.49
N PHE A 111 -6.65 4.40 -34.41
CA PHE A 111 -7.12 5.08 -33.20
C PHE A 111 -6.41 4.56 -31.94
N GLU A 112 -6.29 5.42 -30.93
CA GLU A 112 -5.75 5.07 -29.62
C GLU A 112 -6.88 4.57 -28.69
N ALA A 113 -6.51 3.89 -27.59
CA ALA A 113 -7.47 3.44 -26.59
C ALA A 113 -8.29 4.63 -26.05
N ASP A 114 -7.67 5.80 -25.96
CA ASP A 114 -8.26 7.04 -25.47
C ASP A 114 -9.43 7.50 -26.33
N ASP A 115 -9.31 7.41 -27.65
CA ASP A 115 -10.36 7.79 -28.61
C ASP A 115 -11.56 6.81 -28.53
N ILE A 116 -11.26 5.52 -28.35
CA ILE A 116 -12.29 4.49 -28.10
C ILE A 116 -13.04 4.79 -26.80
N ILE A 117 -12.31 5.08 -25.72
CA ILE A 117 -12.89 5.39 -24.40
C ILE A 117 -13.71 6.67 -24.47
N GLY A 118 -13.19 7.75 -25.08
CA GLY A 118 -13.91 9.01 -25.25
C GLY A 118 -15.22 8.84 -26.01
N THR A 119 -15.18 8.11 -27.13
CA THR A 119 -16.37 7.81 -27.94
C THR A 119 -17.41 7.00 -27.16
N LEU A 120 -16.98 5.95 -26.45
CA LEU A 120 -17.88 5.11 -25.63
C LEU A 120 -18.44 5.86 -24.42
N ALA A 121 -17.64 6.72 -23.78
CA ALA A 121 -18.07 7.53 -22.66
C ALA A 121 -19.17 8.51 -23.07
N LYS A 122 -18.97 9.20 -24.20
CA LYS A 122 -19.98 10.12 -24.77
C LYS A 122 -21.27 9.38 -25.11
N LYS A 123 -21.18 8.27 -25.85
CA LYS A 123 -22.35 7.48 -26.27
C LYS A 123 -23.07 6.84 -25.07
N GLY A 124 -22.33 6.30 -24.10
CA GLY A 124 -22.89 5.69 -22.89
C GLY A 124 -23.62 6.72 -22.00
N LYS A 125 -23.05 7.92 -21.84
CA LYS A 125 -23.73 9.03 -21.14
C LYS A 125 -25.04 9.41 -21.81
N GLN A 126 -25.07 9.49 -23.15
CA GLN A 126 -26.30 9.77 -23.92
C GLN A 126 -27.38 8.69 -23.73
N LYS A 127 -26.97 7.45 -23.41
CA LYS A 127 -27.86 6.33 -23.07
C LYS A 127 -28.27 6.31 -21.59
N GLY A 128 -27.88 7.31 -20.80
CA GLY A 128 -28.26 7.46 -19.39
C GLY A 128 -27.45 6.63 -18.40
N LEU A 129 -26.28 6.12 -18.80
CA LEU A 129 -25.37 5.39 -17.93
C LEU A 129 -24.48 6.33 -17.12
N GLU A 130 -24.04 5.86 -15.96
CA GLU A 130 -22.94 6.46 -15.20
C GLU A 130 -21.62 5.87 -15.71
N ILE A 131 -20.70 6.70 -16.19
CA ILE A 131 -19.46 6.26 -16.82
C ILE A 131 -18.30 6.38 -15.86
N VAL A 132 -17.49 5.31 -15.79
CA VAL A 132 -16.27 5.25 -14.99
C VAL A 132 -15.10 4.93 -15.91
N ILE A 133 -14.23 5.91 -16.12
CA ILE A 133 -12.99 5.72 -16.89
C ILE A 133 -11.92 5.21 -15.93
N VAL A 134 -11.47 3.98 -16.14
CA VAL A 134 -10.43 3.36 -15.31
C VAL A 134 -9.09 3.57 -16.01
N SER A 135 -8.47 4.69 -15.68
CA SER A 135 -7.13 5.06 -16.09
C SER A 135 -6.53 5.98 -15.03
N GLY A 136 -5.24 6.23 -15.13
CA GLY A 136 -4.66 7.39 -14.45
C GLY A 136 -3.86 8.25 -15.42
N ASP A 137 -4.11 8.11 -16.72
CA ASP A 137 -3.69 9.10 -17.68
C ASP A 137 -4.39 10.42 -17.35
N LYS A 138 -3.64 11.52 -17.38
CA LYS A 138 -4.19 12.84 -17.10
C LYS A 138 -5.06 13.33 -18.27
N ASP A 139 -4.85 12.79 -19.47
CA ASP A 139 -5.47 13.29 -20.70
C ASP A 139 -6.96 12.95 -20.72
N MET A 140 -7.34 11.81 -20.12
CA MET A 140 -8.71 11.38 -19.86
C MET A 140 -9.52 12.37 -19.02
N MET A 141 -8.86 13.26 -18.27
CA MET A 141 -9.56 14.25 -17.45
C MET A 141 -10.35 15.26 -18.29
N GLN A 142 -10.07 15.39 -19.60
CA GLN A 142 -10.87 16.21 -20.50
C GLN A 142 -12.29 15.66 -20.74
N LEU A 143 -12.52 14.37 -20.44
CA LEU A 143 -13.81 13.70 -20.62
C LEU A 143 -14.72 13.80 -19.38
N ILE A 144 -14.17 14.26 -18.25
CA ILE A 144 -14.91 14.38 -16.98
C ILE A 144 -16.06 15.36 -17.16
N SER A 145 -17.23 14.98 -16.70
CA SER A 145 -18.45 15.80 -16.76
C SER A 145 -19.51 15.18 -15.84
N PRO A 146 -20.70 15.79 -15.68
CA PRO A 146 -21.77 15.12 -14.94
C PRO A 146 -22.04 13.73 -15.51
N HIS A 147 -22.00 12.71 -14.64
CA HIS A 147 -22.10 11.27 -14.95
C HIS A 147 -20.89 10.63 -15.64
N ILE A 148 -19.74 11.30 -15.71
CA ILE A 148 -18.47 10.72 -16.16
C ILE A 148 -17.38 11.10 -15.17
N TYR A 149 -16.78 10.11 -14.51
CA TYR A 149 -15.62 10.33 -13.65
C TYR A 149 -14.51 9.33 -13.94
N MET A 150 -13.29 9.67 -13.52
CA MET A 150 -12.13 8.79 -13.70
C MET A 150 -11.71 8.16 -12.37
N LEU A 151 -11.35 6.87 -12.40
CA LEU A 151 -10.90 6.08 -11.25
C LEU A 151 -9.45 5.60 -11.47
N ASP A 152 -8.53 6.06 -10.62
CA ASP A 152 -7.17 5.49 -10.52
C ASP A 152 -7.15 4.43 -9.41
N THR A 153 -7.25 3.16 -9.83
CA THR A 153 -7.34 1.98 -8.95
C THR A 153 -6.07 1.69 -8.14
N MET A 154 -4.92 2.23 -8.55
CA MET A 154 -3.65 2.09 -7.85
C MET A 154 -3.57 3.04 -6.66
N LYS A 155 -4.07 4.27 -6.83
CA LYS A 155 -4.15 5.27 -5.74
C LYS A 155 -5.46 5.22 -4.97
N ASN A 156 -6.40 4.39 -5.42
CA ASN A 156 -7.78 4.36 -4.96
C ASN A 156 -8.40 5.78 -4.95
N LYS A 157 -8.16 6.54 -6.02
CA LYS A 157 -8.57 7.95 -6.11
C LYS A 157 -9.56 8.16 -7.26
N LYS A 158 -10.69 8.78 -6.93
CA LYS A 158 -11.67 9.27 -7.90
C LYS A 158 -11.32 10.69 -8.31
N PHE A 159 -11.41 10.97 -9.60
CA PHE A 159 -11.24 12.29 -10.18
C PHE A 159 -12.58 12.73 -10.77
N MET A 160 -13.15 13.76 -10.17
CA MET A 160 -14.33 14.48 -10.61
C MET A 160 -13.92 15.94 -10.89
N ASP A 161 -14.89 16.82 -11.18
CA ASP A 161 -14.64 18.22 -11.55
C ASP A 161 -13.69 18.94 -10.58
N LYS A 162 -13.83 18.69 -9.27
CA LYS A 162 -12.98 19.28 -8.24
C LYS A 162 -11.51 18.92 -8.44
N GLU A 163 -11.20 17.64 -8.61
CA GLU A 163 -9.82 17.17 -8.76
C GLU A 163 -9.20 17.61 -10.10
N VAL A 164 -10.02 17.81 -11.14
CA VAL A 164 -9.58 18.40 -12.41
C VAL A 164 -9.14 19.85 -12.19
N VAL A 165 -9.96 20.65 -11.51
CA VAL A 165 -9.63 22.04 -11.18
C VAL A 165 -8.39 22.13 -10.30
N GLU A 166 -8.23 21.24 -9.32
CA GLU A 166 -7.02 21.19 -8.49
C GLU A 166 -5.76 20.92 -9.32
N LYS A 167 -5.85 20.05 -10.33
CA LYS A 167 -4.70 19.62 -11.14
C LYS A 167 -4.36 20.57 -12.28
N PHE A 168 -5.37 21.04 -13.02
CA PHE A 168 -5.22 21.85 -14.23
C PHE A 168 -5.59 23.32 -14.04
N GLY A 169 -6.21 23.70 -12.91
CA GLY A 169 -6.64 25.07 -12.65
C GLY A 169 -7.86 25.53 -13.45
N VAL A 170 -8.48 24.63 -14.21
CA VAL A 170 -9.64 24.85 -15.09
C VAL A 170 -10.61 23.66 -15.02
N GLN A 171 -11.82 23.84 -15.54
CA GLN A 171 -12.81 22.76 -15.69
C GLN A 171 -12.41 21.77 -16.80
N ALA A 172 -13.01 20.57 -16.80
CA ALA A 172 -12.68 19.49 -17.73
C ALA A 172 -12.77 19.87 -19.22
N ASP A 173 -13.78 20.65 -19.60
CA ASP A 173 -13.99 21.16 -20.96
C ASP A 173 -12.88 22.12 -21.45
N LYS A 174 -12.01 22.56 -20.55
CA LYS A 174 -10.87 23.45 -20.81
C LYS A 174 -9.50 22.79 -20.66
N VAL A 175 -9.45 21.53 -20.26
CA VAL A 175 -8.18 20.79 -20.09
C VAL A 175 -7.39 20.75 -21.40
N VAL A 176 -8.07 20.47 -22.51
CA VAL A 176 -7.49 20.46 -23.87
C VAL A 176 -6.84 21.78 -24.25
N GLU A 177 -7.49 22.90 -23.91
CA GLU A 177 -6.98 24.24 -24.19
C GLU A 177 -5.71 24.54 -23.37
N VAL A 178 -5.68 24.12 -22.11
CA VAL A 178 -4.51 24.27 -21.24
C VAL A 178 -3.35 23.42 -21.77
N MET A 179 -3.62 22.16 -22.09
CA MET A 179 -2.62 21.22 -22.63
C MET A 179 -2.08 21.68 -24.00
N GLY A 180 -2.93 22.24 -24.87
CA GLY A 180 -2.49 22.82 -26.14
C GLY A 180 -1.47 23.95 -25.96
N LEU A 181 -1.59 24.76 -24.91
CA LEU A 181 -0.63 25.81 -24.60
C LEU A 181 0.65 25.29 -23.94
N MET A 182 0.56 24.34 -23.01
CA MET A 182 1.74 23.87 -22.27
C MET A 182 2.50 22.72 -22.96
N GLY A 183 1.86 22.05 -23.92
CA GLY A 183 2.37 20.84 -24.56
C GLY A 183 2.40 19.62 -23.62
N ASP A 184 2.95 18.53 -24.13
CA ASP A 184 3.21 17.32 -23.37
C ASP A 184 4.54 16.70 -23.74
N SER A 185 5.52 16.82 -22.85
CA SER A 185 6.84 16.24 -23.05
C SER A 185 6.82 14.72 -23.16
N SER A 186 5.87 14.03 -22.52
CA SER A 186 5.79 12.56 -22.52
C SER A 186 5.45 12.01 -23.90
N ASP A 187 4.61 12.72 -24.66
CA ASP A 187 4.20 12.35 -26.01
C ASP A 187 4.86 13.24 -27.09
N HIS A 188 5.89 13.99 -26.70
CA HIS A 188 6.65 14.89 -27.56
C HIS A 188 5.80 15.98 -28.23
N ILE A 189 4.76 16.45 -27.55
CA ILE A 189 3.87 17.53 -28.00
C ILE A 189 4.46 18.88 -27.56
N PRO A 190 4.78 19.81 -28.48
CA PRO A 190 5.62 20.97 -28.18
C PRO A 190 4.96 22.08 -27.35
N GLY A 191 3.67 22.38 -27.58
CA GLY A 191 3.00 23.55 -27.00
C GLY A 191 3.69 24.87 -27.31
N VAL A 192 3.51 25.86 -26.43
CA VAL A 192 4.19 27.17 -26.47
C VAL A 192 5.41 27.12 -25.55
N ALA A 193 6.60 27.29 -26.13
CA ALA A 193 7.84 27.09 -25.39
C ALA A 193 7.99 28.12 -24.26
N GLY A 194 8.08 27.61 -23.03
CA GLY A 194 8.19 28.40 -21.82
C GLY A 194 6.85 28.86 -21.23
N VAL A 195 5.73 28.33 -21.71
CA VAL A 195 4.42 28.42 -21.05
C VAL A 195 4.16 27.11 -20.28
N GLY A 196 4.19 27.18 -18.95
CA GLY A 196 3.91 26.04 -18.09
C GLY A 196 2.43 25.91 -17.71
N PRO A 197 2.05 24.84 -16.96
CA PRO A 197 0.66 24.55 -16.60
C PRO A 197 -0.07 25.72 -15.93
N LYS A 198 0.60 26.44 -15.01
CA LYS A 198 0.01 27.58 -14.29
C LYS A 198 -0.32 28.74 -15.22
N THR A 199 0.63 29.11 -16.07
CA THR A 199 0.47 30.21 -17.03
C THR A 199 -0.60 29.86 -18.07
N ALA A 200 -0.60 28.63 -18.58
CA ALA A 200 -1.64 28.15 -19.50
C ALA A 200 -3.03 28.21 -18.85
N ALA A 201 -3.18 27.73 -17.61
CA ALA A 201 -4.44 27.81 -16.88
C ALA A 201 -4.91 29.25 -16.63
N GLU A 202 -4.00 30.16 -16.26
CA GLU A 202 -4.31 31.59 -16.10
C GLU A 202 -4.84 32.20 -17.41
N LEU A 203 -4.17 31.92 -18.53
CA LEU A 203 -4.59 32.41 -19.85
C LEU A 203 -5.96 31.84 -20.24
N ILE A 204 -6.18 30.53 -20.09
CA ILE A 204 -7.46 29.92 -20.45
C ILE A 204 -8.60 30.37 -19.53
N ARG A 205 -8.36 30.63 -18.24
CA ARG A 205 -9.38 31.26 -17.36
C ARG A 205 -9.76 32.66 -17.81
N LYS A 206 -8.79 33.47 -18.27
CA LYS A 206 -9.05 34.85 -18.73
C LYS A 206 -9.73 34.87 -20.11
N PHE A 207 -9.26 34.03 -21.03
CA PHE A 207 -9.62 34.13 -22.44
C PHE A 207 -10.64 33.08 -22.91
N GLY A 208 -10.77 31.95 -22.21
CA GLY A 208 -11.76 30.91 -22.45
C GLY A 208 -11.33 29.80 -23.43
N SER A 209 -10.59 30.12 -24.49
CA SER A 209 -10.01 29.14 -25.43
C SER A 209 -8.75 29.70 -26.10
N ILE A 210 -7.97 28.84 -26.76
CA ILE A 210 -6.82 29.26 -27.57
C ILE A 210 -7.24 30.22 -28.70
N GLU A 211 -8.38 30.01 -29.38
CA GLU A 211 -8.87 30.99 -30.38
C GLU A 211 -9.16 32.35 -29.76
N ALA A 212 -9.87 32.36 -28.64
CA ALA A 212 -10.28 33.60 -27.98
C ALA A 212 -9.08 34.34 -27.39
N LEU A 213 -8.03 33.62 -26.97
CA LEU A 213 -6.73 34.15 -26.58
C LEU A 213 -6.06 34.86 -27.77
N TYR A 214 -5.93 34.19 -28.91
CA TYR A 214 -5.26 34.77 -30.08
C TYR A 214 -6.05 35.90 -30.76
N LYS A 215 -7.37 35.91 -30.65
CA LYS A 215 -8.20 37.07 -31.08
C LYS A 215 -8.03 38.30 -30.20
N ARG A 216 -7.59 38.12 -28.95
CA ARG A 216 -7.42 39.18 -27.94
C ARG A 216 -6.00 39.19 -27.38
N ILE A 217 -5.03 38.88 -28.23
CA ILE A 217 -3.63 38.69 -27.82
C ILE A 217 -3.02 39.98 -27.22
N ASP A 218 -3.57 41.14 -27.61
CA ASP A 218 -3.17 42.45 -27.09
C ASP A 218 -3.55 42.68 -25.62
N GLU A 219 -4.50 41.92 -25.07
CA GLU A 219 -4.90 41.98 -23.65
C GLU A 219 -3.96 41.17 -22.72
N VAL A 220 -2.92 40.53 -23.27
CA VAL A 220 -1.91 39.79 -22.50
C VAL A 220 -0.90 40.77 -21.89
N GLU A 221 -1.04 41.02 -20.58
CA GLU A 221 -0.26 42.02 -19.83
C GLU A 221 1.26 41.76 -19.81
N LYS A 222 1.66 40.47 -19.77
CA LYS A 222 3.08 40.10 -19.68
C LYS A 222 3.68 40.07 -21.09
N LYS A 223 4.44 41.10 -21.46
CA LYS A 223 5.11 41.24 -22.77
C LYS A 223 5.88 39.97 -23.21
N ASN A 224 6.70 39.40 -22.32
CA ASN A 224 7.45 38.16 -22.61
C ASN A 224 6.53 36.94 -22.88
N VAL A 225 5.37 36.86 -22.22
CA VAL A 225 4.40 35.77 -22.48
C VAL A 225 3.70 36.00 -23.83
N LYS A 226 3.34 37.24 -24.14
CA LYS A 226 2.76 37.63 -25.43
C LYS A 226 3.69 37.27 -26.59
N GLU A 227 4.96 37.64 -26.52
CA GLU A 227 5.97 37.34 -27.55
C GLU A 227 6.13 35.82 -27.78
N LYS A 228 6.11 35.01 -26.71
CA LYS A 228 6.15 33.54 -26.82
C LYS A 228 4.90 32.98 -27.49
N LEU A 229 3.71 33.48 -27.10
CA LEU A 229 2.43 33.06 -27.68
C LEU A 229 2.37 33.39 -29.17
N GLU A 230 2.82 34.57 -29.58
CA GLU A 230 2.85 34.99 -30.99
C GLU A 230 3.83 34.13 -31.81
N ARG A 231 5.03 33.86 -31.26
CA ARG A 231 6.04 33.02 -31.91
C ARG A 231 5.55 31.59 -32.13
N ASP A 232 4.97 30.95 -31.11
CA ASP A 232 4.60 29.54 -31.15
C ASP A 232 3.09 29.32 -31.38
N LYS A 233 2.43 30.27 -32.05
CA LYS A 233 0.98 30.23 -32.30
C LYS A 233 0.54 28.94 -32.99
N GLU A 234 1.23 28.55 -34.06
CA GLU A 234 0.90 27.34 -34.80
C GLU A 234 1.08 26.08 -33.94
N ASN A 235 2.12 26.04 -33.11
CA ASN A 235 2.35 24.94 -32.17
C ASN A 235 1.23 24.83 -31.13
N ALA A 236 0.67 25.95 -30.66
CA ALA A 236 -0.45 25.93 -29.72
C ALA A 236 -1.70 25.27 -30.32
N PHE A 237 -2.04 25.63 -31.56
CA PHE A 237 -3.19 25.04 -32.27
C PHE A 237 -2.96 23.58 -32.61
N MET A 238 -1.80 23.24 -33.16
CA MET A 238 -1.43 21.86 -33.47
C MET A 238 -1.40 20.98 -32.20
N SER A 239 -0.79 21.47 -31.13
CA SER A 239 -0.72 20.74 -29.86
C SER A 239 -2.10 20.48 -29.28
N ARG A 240 -3.00 21.47 -29.38
CA ARG A 240 -4.40 21.29 -28.98
C ARG A 240 -5.09 20.17 -29.76
N GLU A 241 -4.88 20.12 -31.07
CA GLU A 241 -5.44 19.05 -31.92
C GLU A 241 -4.86 17.68 -31.54
N LEU A 242 -3.56 17.59 -31.27
CA LEU A 242 -2.89 16.36 -30.85
C LEU A 242 -3.41 15.83 -29.50
N VAL A 243 -3.61 16.70 -28.50
CA VAL A 243 -4.07 16.27 -27.15
C VAL A 243 -5.58 16.03 -27.07
N SER A 244 -6.34 16.42 -28.11
CA SER A 244 -7.78 16.23 -28.13
C SER A 244 -8.10 14.75 -28.32
N ILE A 245 -8.92 14.19 -27.43
CA ILE A 245 -9.46 12.85 -27.58
C ILE A 245 -10.63 12.90 -28.57
N ASP A 246 -10.60 12.05 -29.60
CA ASP A 246 -11.71 11.94 -30.55
C ASP A 246 -12.89 11.19 -29.90
N THR A 247 -14.02 11.88 -29.78
CA THR A 247 -15.27 11.31 -29.23
C THR A 247 -16.32 10.98 -30.29
N GLU A 248 -16.02 11.21 -31.57
CA GLU A 248 -16.94 11.07 -32.69
C GLU A 248 -16.63 9.88 -33.62
N MET A 249 -15.70 9.01 -33.22
CA MET A 249 -15.35 7.83 -34.01
C MET A 249 -16.61 7.00 -34.36
N ASP A 250 -16.62 6.47 -35.59
CA ASP A 250 -17.63 5.50 -36.02
C ASP A 250 -17.45 4.16 -35.29
N LEU A 251 -18.11 4.08 -34.14
CA LEU A 251 -18.10 2.94 -33.24
C LEU A 251 -19.52 2.68 -32.76
N GLU A 252 -20.06 1.51 -33.08
CA GLU A 252 -21.38 1.11 -32.59
C GLU A 252 -21.36 0.95 -31.06
N PHE A 253 -22.31 1.59 -30.37
CA PHE A 253 -22.50 1.39 -28.95
C PHE A 253 -23.48 0.24 -28.71
N ASN A 254 -22.95 -0.92 -28.35
CA ASN A 254 -23.74 -2.10 -28.01
C ASN A 254 -23.45 -2.52 -26.55
N SER A 255 -24.38 -2.20 -25.65
CA SER A 255 -24.25 -2.51 -24.22
C SER A 255 -24.26 -4.01 -23.92
N ASP A 256 -24.89 -4.83 -24.75
CA ASP A 256 -25.00 -6.28 -24.51
C ASP A 256 -23.65 -6.97 -24.67
N LEU A 257 -22.78 -6.43 -25.52
CA LEU A 257 -21.40 -6.88 -25.66
C LEU A 257 -20.52 -6.43 -24.49
N MET A 258 -20.99 -5.50 -23.66
CA MET A 258 -20.24 -4.96 -22.53
C MET A 258 -20.67 -5.58 -21.20
N ILE A 259 -21.64 -6.48 -21.20
CA ILE A 259 -22.04 -7.22 -20.00
C ILE A 259 -20.95 -8.23 -19.66
N LEU A 260 -20.64 -8.40 -18.38
CA LEU A 260 -19.75 -9.47 -17.92
C LEU A 260 -20.32 -10.83 -18.34
N GLY A 261 -19.65 -11.47 -19.29
CA GLY A 261 -19.98 -12.81 -19.73
C GLY A 261 -19.57 -13.88 -18.72
N LYS A 262 -19.89 -15.14 -19.04
CA LYS A 262 -19.42 -16.29 -18.27
C LYS A 262 -17.90 -16.44 -18.44
N ILE A 263 -17.20 -16.54 -17.31
CA ILE A 263 -15.76 -16.84 -17.28
C ILE A 263 -15.50 -18.21 -17.92
N ASP A 264 -14.52 -18.26 -18.82
CA ASP A 264 -14.04 -19.50 -19.45
C ASP A 264 -12.95 -20.12 -18.58
N SER A 265 -13.38 -20.83 -17.53
CA SER A 265 -12.48 -21.47 -16.56
C SER A 265 -11.52 -22.46 -17.21
N ALA A 266 -11.88 -23.09 -18.33
CA ALA A 266 -11.00 -24.03 -19.02
C ALA A 266 -9.83 -23.29 -19.69
N LYS A 267 -10.10 -22.18 -20.38
CA LYS A 267 -9.05 -21.34 -20.97
C LYS A 267 -8.18 -20.66 -19.93
N LEU A 268 -8.77 -20.08 -18.89
CA LEU A 268 -8.01 -19.43 -17.83
C LEU A 268 -7.09 -20.42 -17.11
N LYS A 269 -7.58 -21.63 -16.79
CA LYS A 269 -6.75 -22.68 -16.18
C LYS A 269 -5.55 -23.02 -17.07
N LYS A 270 -5.77 -23.23 -18.37
CA LYS A 270 -4.68 -23.52 -19.31
C LYS A 270 -3.66 -22.37 -19.39
N MET A 271 -4.13 -21.13 -19.43
CA MET A 271 -3.23 -19.95 -19.44
C MET A 271 -2.44 -19.85 -18.13
N PHE A 272 -3.07 -20.08 -16.97
CA PHE A 272 -2.38 -20.01 -15.69
C PHE A 272 -1.40 -21.17 -15.48
N GLU A 273 -1.68 -22.36 -16.00
CA GLU A 273 -0.72 -23.46 -16.09
C GLU A 273 0.47 -23.09 -16.99
N GLU A 274 0.23 -22.50 -18.16
CA GLU A 274 1.27 -22.07 -19.10
C GLU A 274 2.19 -20.99 -18.52
N PHE A 275 1.63 -20.06 -17.73
CA PHE A 275 2.37 -18.97 -17.07
C PHE A 275 2.81 -19.29 -15.65
N GLU A 276 2.58 -20.52 -15.17
CA GLU A 276 2.95 -20.97 -13.82
C GLU A 276 2.37 -20.10 -12.70
N PHE A 277 1.17 -19.55 -12.90
CA PHE A 277 0.47 -18.75 -11.91
C PHE A 277 -0.26 -19.61 -10.88
N VAL A 278 0.52 -20.24 -9.99
CA VAL A 278 0.03 -21.18 -8.97
C VAL A 278 -1.07 -20.57 -8.10
N SER A 279 -0.89 -19.33 -7.62
CA SER A 279 -1.89 -18.65 -6.77
C SER A 279 -3.22 -18.42 -7.47
N PHE A 280 -3.22 -18.14 -8.79
CA PHE A 280 -4.47 -18.04 -9.55
C PHE A 280 -5.09 -19.42 -9.85
N LEU A 281 -4.27 -20.46 -10.04
CA LEU A 281 -4.75 -21.83 -10.23
C LEU A 281 -5.46 -22.37 -8.97
N GLU A 282 -4.88 -22.12 -7.80
CA GLU A 282 -5.50 -22.46 -6.52
C GLU A 282 -6.84 -21.74 -6.36
N GLY A 283 -6.87 -20.43 -6.61
CA GLY A 283 -8.11 -19.64 -6.60
C GLY A 283 -9.16 -20.07 -7.64
N MET A 284 -8.77 -20.79 -8.70
CA MET A 284 -9.68 -21.32 -9.72
C MET A 284 -10.21 -22.72 -9.41
N GLN A 285 -9.43 -23.56 -8.72
CA GLN A 285 -9.90 -24.87 -8.26
C GLN A 285 -11.02 -24.74 -7.22
N ASP A 286 -11.05 -23.61 -6.50
CA ASP A 286 -12.08 -23.26 -5.53
C ASP A 286 -13.33 -22.59 -6.12
N GLY A 287 -13.39 -22.38 -7.45
CA GLY A 287 -14.61 -22.28 -8.28
C GLY A 287 -15.73 -21.32 -7.86
N THR A 288 -15.49 -20.50 -6.85
CA THR A 288 -16.37 -19.49 -6.27
C THR A 288 -15.45 -18.47 -5.64
N ALA A 289 -15.74 -17.18 -5.82
CA ALA A 289 -15.31 -16.18 -4.87
C ALA A 289 -16.02 -16.46 -3.53
N ASN A 290 -15.60 -17.51 -2.84
CA ASN A 290 -15.88 -17.71 -1.44
C ASN A 290 -14.67 -17.13 -0.73
N SER A 291 -14.69 -15.81 -0.52
CA SER A 291 -14.12 -15.28 0.72
C SER A 291 -14.56 -16.24 1.82
N LEU A 292 -13.61 -16.88 2.51
CA LEU A 292 -13.95 -17.80 3.59
C LEU A 292 -14.91 -17.07 4.53
N LYS A 293 -16.16 -17.52 4.60
CA LYS A 293 -17.15 -16.90 5.48
C LYS A 293 -16.94 -17.46 6.86
N ILE A 294 -16.36 -16.65 7.73
CA ILE A 294 -16.23 -16.96 9.13
C ILE A 294 -17.55 -16.67 9.83
N ASP A 295 -18.15 -17.71 10.40
CA ASP A 295 -19.28 -17.58 11.31
C ASP A 295 -18.76 -17.46 12.74
N ARG A 296 -18.65 -16.21 13.22
CA ARG A 296 -18.14 -15.92 14.56
C ARG A 296 -19.09 -16.33 15.68
N SER A 297 -20.35 -16.65 15.35
CA SER A 297 -21.36 -17.07 16.35
C SER A 297 -21.07 -18.47 16.92
N GLU A 298 -20.25 -19.25 16.23
CA GLU A 298 -19.78 -20.57 16.70
C GLU A 298 -18.60 -20.45 17.67
N TYR A 299 -17.99 -19.26 17.82
CA TYR A 299 -16.91 -19.03 18.76
C TYR A 299 -17.43 -18.96 20.20
N LYS A 300 -16.68 -19.58 21.12
CA LYS A 300 -17.16 -19.83 22.49
C LYS A 300 -16.39 -19.02 23.51
N THR A 301 -17.13 -18.21 24.28
CA THR A 301 -16.61 -17.55 25.48
C THR A 301 -16.63 -18.52 26.67
N ILE A 302 -15.50 -18.68 27.36
CA ILE A 302 -15.36 -19.54 28.53
C ILE A 302 -15.48 -18.71 29.82
N LEU A 303 -16.65 -18.76 30.46
CA LEU A 303 -16.94 -18.01 31.70
C LEU A 303 -17.17 -18.92 32.92
N THR A 304 -17.31 -20.24 32.73
CA THR A 304 -17.66 -21.17 33.82
C THR A 304 -16.59 -22.24 34.02
N GLU A 305 -16.44 -22.72 35.26
CA GLU A 305 -15.53 -23.81 35.61
C GLU A 305 -15.80 -25.07 34.77
N LYS A 306 -17.07 -25.37 34.49
CA LYS A 306 -17.46 -26.49 33.65
C LYS A 306 -16.91 -26.33 32.22
N SER A 307 -17.22 -25.22 31.56
CA SER A 307 -16.74 -24.95 30.19
C SER A 307 -15.21 -24.91 30.11
N PHE A 308 -14.55 -24.45 31.18
CA PHE A 308 -13.09 -24.43 31.25
C PHE A 308 -12.50 -25.84 31.37
N ASN A 309 -13.05 -26.69 32.23
CA ASN A 309 -12.60 -28.08 32.34
C ASN A 309 -12.84 -28.85 31.02
N ASP A 310 -13.97 -28.64 30.35
CA ASP A 310 -14.27 -29.24 29.04
C ASP A 310 -13.25 -28.81 27.97
N LEU A 311 -12.84 -27.53 27.98
CA LEU A 311 -11.79 -27.02 27.10
C LEU A 311 -10.43 -27.68 27.43
N MET A 312 -10.06 -27.75 28.70
CA MET A 312 -8.81 -28.37 29.15
C MET A 312 -8.68 -29.83 28.73
N GLU A 313 -9.76 -30.62 28.88
CA GLU A 313 -9.80 -32.00 28.40
C GLU A 313 -9.63 -32.08 26.88
N SER A 314 -10.26 -31.15 26.14
CA SER A 314 -10.16 -31.09 24.68
C SER A 314 -8.74 -30.77 24.22
N LEU A 315 -8.07 -29.78 24.84
CA LEU A 315 -6.70 -29.41 24.54
C LEU A 315 -5.73 -30.57 24.82
N ALA A 316 -5.87 -31.23 25.97
CA ALA A 316 -5.06 -32.39 26.34
C ALA A 316 -5.25 -33.56 25.36
N LYS A 317 -6.48 -33.79 24.88
CA LYS A 317 -6.81 -34.86 23.92
C LYS A 317 -6.30 -34.56 22.51
N LYS A 318 -6.46 -33.34 22.02
CA LYS A 318 -6.09 -32.95 20.64
C LYS A 318 -4.57 -32.87 20.46
N LYS A 319 -3.81 -32.57 21.52
CA LYS A 319 -2.32 -32.47 21.54
C LYS A 319 -1.70 -31.47 20.56
N SER A 320 -2.49 -30.72 19.80
CA SER A 320 -2.04 -29.61 18.97
C SER A 320 -3.15 -28.57 18.88
N PHE A 321 -2.81 -27.29 19.04
CA PHE A 321 -3.76 -26.19 18.92
C PHE A 321 -3.05 -24.87 18.57
N ALA A 322 -3.78 -23.95 17.95
CA ALA A 322 -3.46 -22.54 17.88
C ALA A 322 -3.71 -21.86 19.22
N PHE A 323 -2.81 -20.96 19.59
CA PHE A 323 -2.77 -20.24 20.85
C PHE A 323 -2.42 -18.79 20.58
N ASP A 324 -3.15 -17.89 21.22
CA ASP A 324 -2.92 -16.44 21.12
C ASP A 324 -3.39 -15.74 22.41
N VAL A 325 -2.76 -14.61 22.74
CA VAL A 325 -3.03 -13.85 23.97
C VAL A 325 -3.44 -12.41 23.71
N GLU A 326 -4.44 -11.98 24.47
CA GLU A 326 -4.89 -10.59 24.50
C GLU A 326 -4.37 -9.86 25.72
N THR A 327 -3.97 -8.60 25.56
CA THR A 327 -3.14 -7.93 26.57
C THR A 327 -3.37 -6.42 26.71
N THR A 328 -2.84 -5.86 27.80
CA THR A 328 -2.96 -4.43 28.13
C THR A 328 -1.98 -3.51 27.37
N SER A 329 -1.04 -4.04 26.58
CA SER A 329 0.03 -3.24 25.97
C SER A 329 0.63 -3.98 24.78
N LYS A 330 0.96 -3.27 23.69
CA LYS A 330 1.69 -3.86 22.53
C LYS A 330 3.15 -4.22 22.82
N ARG A 331 3.66 -3.84 24.00
CA ARG A 331 5.03 -4.17 24.45
C ARG A 331 4.96 -5.40 25.34
N PRO A 332 5.50 -6.56 24.91
CA PRO A 332 5.23 -7.84 25.57
C PRO A 332 5.74 -7.91 27.01
N VAL A 333 6.93 -7.35 27.31
CA VAL A 333 7.47 -7.32 28.68
C VAL A 333 6.65 -6.44 29.63
N TRP A 334 5.91 -5.47 29.09
CA TRP A 334 5.09 -4.52 29.88
C TRP A 334 3.63 -4.97 29.97
N ALA A 335 3.26 -5.94 29.14
CA ALA A 335 1.90 -6.40 28.98
C ALA A 335 1.48 -7.28 30.16
N ARG A 336 0.22 -7.12 30.54
CA ARG A 336 -0.50 -8.02 31.44
C ARG A 336 -1.56 -8.76 30.63
N LEU A 337 -1.76 -10.02 30.98
CA LEU A 337 -2.72 -10.87 30.30
C LEU A 337 -4.16 -10.40 30.57
N VAL A 338 -4.96 -10.30 29.51
CA VAL A 338 -6.39 -9.94 29.56
C VAL A 338 -7.27 -11.13 29.23
N GLY A 339 -6.86 -11.96 28.26
CA GLY A 339 -7.52 -13.20 27.91
C GLY A 339 -6.66 -14.06 26.99
N ILE A 340 -7.08 -15.29 26.77
CA ILE A 340 -6.36 -16.27 25.94
C ILE A 340 -7.35 -16.86 24.93
N SER A 341 -6.95 -17.00 23.67
CA SER A 341 -7.73 -17.68 22.66
C SER A 341 -7.09 -19.01 22.24
N PHE A 342 -7.93 -19.95 21.79
CA PHE A 342 -7.52 -21.27 21.34
C PHE A 342 -8.30 -21.70 20.10
N SER A 343 -7.66 -22.41 19.19
CA SER A 343 -8.34 -23.18 18.13
C SER A 343 -7.62 -24.48 17.83
N PHE A 344 -8.37 -25.55 17.59
CA PHE A 344 -7.80 -26.85 17.21
C PHE A 344 -8.59 -27.53 16.08
N GLU A 345 -9.52 -26.78 15.50
CA GLU A 345 -10.43 -27.22 14.44
C GLU A 345 -11.02 -25.99 13.74
N ASP A 346 -11.05 -26.04 12.42
CA ASP A 346 -11.56 -24.97 11.57
C ASP A 346 -12.96 -24.51 12.00
N GLY A 347 -13.08 -23.23 12.36
CA GLY A 347 -14.36 -22.61 12.72
C GLY A 347 -14.82 -22.90 14.15
N ASN A 348 -14.04 -23.63 14.95
CA ASN A 348 -14.33 -23.90 16.36
C ASN A 348 -13.19 -23.37 17.23
N ALA A 349 -13.34 -22.13 17.66
CA ALA A 349 -12.38 -21.41 18.48
C ALA A 349 -13.01 -20.91 19.79
N PHE A 350 -12.15 -20.69 20.78
CA PHE A 350 -12.54 -20.41 22.15
C PHE A 350 -11.81 -19.16 22.62
N TYR A 351 -12.49 -18.33 23.42
CA TYR A 351 -11.88 -17.22 24.13
C TYR A 351 -12.11 -17.36 25.64
N LEU A 352 -11.03 -17.23 26.39
CA LEU A 352 -11.00 -17.29 27.85
C LEU A 352 -10.68 -15.88 28.39
N PRO A 353 -11.70 -15.06 28.70
CA PRO A 353 -11.51 -13.76 29.32
C PRO A 353 -11.07 -13.91 30.79
N LEU A 354 -10.08 -13.11 31.22
CA LEU A 354 -9.47 -13.19 32.55
C LEU A 354 -9.40 -11.87 33.31
N ALA A 355 -9.28 -10.73 32.60
CA ALA A 355 -9.10 -9.43 33.25
C ALA A 355 -9.85 -8.26 32.56
N HIS A 356 -10.97 -8.52 31.91
CA HIS A 356 -11.84 -7.45 31.41
C HIS A 356 -12.44 -6.65 32.58
N ARG A 357 -12.56 -5.33 32.45
CA ARG A 357 -12.91 -4.40 33.55
C ARG A 357 -13.94 -3.32 33.20
N TYR A 358 -14.64 -3.44 32.08
CA TYR A 358 -15.67 -2.45 31.71
C TYR A 358 -16.90 -2.54 32.64
N LEU A 359 -17.71 -1.48 32.63
CA LEU A 359 -18.92 -1.41 33.46
C LEU A 359 -19.93 -2.49 33.02
N GLY A 360 -20.31 -3.37 33.95
CA GLY A 360 -21.23 -4.47 33.65
C GLY A 360 -20.55 -5.71 33.03
N VAL A 361 -19.22 -5.81 33.13
CA VAL A 361 -18.47 -6.99 32.71
C VAL A 361 -19.03 -8.27 33.38
N PRO A 362 -19.23 -9.36 32.62
CA PRO A 362 -19.66 -10.64 33.21
C PRO A 362 -18.60 -11.18 34.18
N GLU A 363 -19.05 -12.04 35.10
CA GLU A 363 -18.15 -12.75 36.01
C GLU A 363 -17.17 -13.63 35.20
N GLN A 364 -15.88 -13.43 35.43
CA GLN A 364 -14.78 -14.16 34.81
C GLN A 364 -14.19 -15.15 35.82
N LEU A 365 -13.54 -16.18 35.31
CA LEU A 365 -12.87 -17.17 36.16
C LEU A 365 -11.71 -16.55 36.94
N GLU A 366 -11.43 -17.09 38.12
CA GLU A 366 -10.37 -16.56 38.98
C GLU A 366 -9.00 -16.76 38.32
N PHE A 367 -8.29 -15.64 38.10
CA PHE A 367 -7.07 -15.58 37.31
C PHE A 367 -6.01 -16.61 37.75
N LYS A 368 -5.71 -16.68 39.06
CA LYS A 368 -4.64 -17.56 39.55
C LYS A 368 -5.00 -19.03 39.39
N ALA A 369 -6.22 -19.41 39.76
CA ALA A 369 -6.71 -20.78 39.62
C ALA A 369 -6.71 -21.23 38.15
N VAL A 370 -7.07 -20.36 37.23
CA VAL A 370 -6.98 -20.64 35.78
C VAL A 370 -5.53 -20.83 35.33
N CYS A 371 -4.63 -19.92 35.69
CA CYS A 371 -3.22 -20.02 35.36
C CYS A 371 -2.58 -21.31 35.90
N GLU A 372 -2.88 -21.69 37.14
CA GLU A 372 -2.41 -22.94 37.76
C GLU A 372 -2.91 -24.18 37.01
N LYS A 373 -4.16 -24.17 36.55
CA LYS A 373 -4.74 -25.26 35.78
C LYS A 373 -4.20 -25.31 34.34
N LEU A 374 -3.92 -24.17 33.71
CA LEU A 374 -3.36 -24.11 32.35
C LEU A 374 -1.90 -24.58 32.28
N LYS A 375 -1.11 -24.33 33.33
CA LYS A 375 0.33 -24.65 33.39
C LYS A 375 0.68 -26.04 32.87
N PRO A 376 0.09 -27.15 33.37
CA PRO A 376 0.43 -28.49 32.91
C PRO A 376 0.25 -28.71 31.40
N ILE A 377 -0.67 -28.00 30.73
CA ILE A 377 -0.87 -28.10 29.28
C ILE A 377 0.11 -27.20 28.53
N LEU A 378 0.28 -25.95 29.00
CA LEU A 378 1.11 -24.97 28.32
C LEU A 378 2.61 -25.27 28.47
N GLU A 379 3.04 -25.84 29.59
CA GLU A 379 4.43 -26.24 29.87
C GLU A 379 4.79 -27.63 29.29
N ASP A 380 3.83 -28.38 28.76
CA ASP A 380 4.10 -29.71 28.18
C ASP A 380 4.58 -29.60 26.72
N LYS A 381 5.86 -29.92 26.49
CA LYS A 381 6.51 -29.97 25.16
C LYS A 381 5.89 -31.00 24.19
N SER A 382 5.19 -32.01 24.71
CA SER A 382 4.51 -33.02 23.91
C SER A 382 3.19 -32.52 23.32
N ILE A 383 2.61 -31.47 23.91
CA ILE A 383 1.43 -30.76 23.40
C ILE A 383 1.92 -29.59 22.54
N LYS A 384 1.54 -29.59 21.26
CA LYS A 384 2.05 -28.66 20.25
C LYS A 384 1.24 -27.38 20.19
N LYS A 385 1.93 -26.24 20.20
CA LYS A 385 1.31 -24.92 20.11
C LYS A 385 1.70 -24.31 18.77
N CYS A 386 0.74 -23.69 18.10
CA CYS A 386 1.04 -22.80 16.99
C CYS A 386 0.48 -21.41 17.23
N GLY A 387 1.13 -20.41 16.66
CA GLY A 387 0.78 -19.00 16.85
C GLY A 387 1.10 -18.17 15.62
N HIS A 388 0.79 -16.89 15.73
CA HIS A 388 1.21 -15.87 14.78
C HIS A 388 2.03 -14.83 15.56
N ASN A 389 3.34 -14.76 15.31
CA ASN A 389 4.26 -14.00 16.17
C ASN A 389 4.27 -14.51 17.63
N ILE A 390 4.35 -15.84 17.81
CA ILE A 390 4.18 -16.53 19.10
C ILE A 390 5.23 -16.16 20.17
N LYS A 391 6.31 -15.49 19.76
CA LYS A 391 7.30 -14.90 20.69
C LYS A 391 6.65 -13.88 21.63
N TYR A 392 5.69 -13.11 21.12
CA TYR A 392 4.93 -12.17 21.93
C TYR A 392 4.21 -12.89 23.06
N ASP A 393 3.48 -13.95 22.72
CA ASP A 393 2.74 -14.81 23.64
C ASP A 393 3.65 -15.46 24.68
N LEU A 394 4.80 -16.00 24.25
CA LEU A 394 5.83 -16.56 25.12
C LEU A 394 6.27 -15.59 26.23
N ILE A 395 6.57 -14.35 25.86
CA ILE A 395 7.00 -13.32 26.82
C ILE A 395 5.85 -12.95 27.78
N VAL A 396 4.64 -12.77 27.27
CA VAL A 396 3.46 -12.42 28.08
C VAL A 396 3.15 -13.53 29.09
N MET A 397 3.13 -14.79 28.65
CA MET A 397 2.89 -15.92 29.54
C MET A 397 3.97 -16.06 30.61
N SER A 398 5.23 -15.74 30.26
CA SER A 398 6.33 -15.69 31.23
C SER A 398 6.10 -14.62 32.32
N ASN A 399 5.53 -13.45 31.98
CA ASN A 399 5.15 -12.43 32.97
C ASN A 399 4.07 -12.90 33.96
N GLU A 400 3.27 -13.90 33.56
CA GLU A 400 2.27 -14.56 34.40
C GLU A 400 2.80 -15.84 35.07
N GLY A 401 4.10 -16.10 34.94
CA GLY A 401 4.79 -17.21 35.58
C GLY A 401 4.56 -18.56 34.90
N ILE A 402 4.15 -18.58 33.63
CA ILE A 402 3.91 -19.78 32.82
C ILE A 402 4.95 -19.86 31.70
N ALA A 403 5.65 -20.99 31.57
CA ALA A 403 6.50 -21.22 30.40
C ALA A 403 5.68 -21.81 29.25
N LEU A 404 5.54 -21.07 28.13
CA LEU A 404 4.82 -21.59 26.95
C LEU A 404 5.73 -22.53 26.15
N ASP A 405 5.81 -23.78 26.56
CA ASP A 405 6.63 -24.80 25.93
C ASP A 405 5.90 -25.51 24.78
N GLY A 406 6.65 -26.19 23.91
CA GLY A 406 6.06 -27.01 22.84
C GLY A 406 5.58 -26.22 21.63
N VAL A 407 6.12 -25.03 21.39
CA VAL A 407 5.92 -24.28 20.14
C VAL A 407 6.40 -25.14 18.96
N ASP A 408 5.48 -25.43 18.06
CA ASP A 408 5.70 -26.27 16.87
C ASP A 408 5.62 -25.48 15.57
N PHE A 409 4.90 -24.35 15.59
CA PHE A 409 4.67 -23.58 14.37
C PHE A 409 4.34 -22.11 14.65
N ASP A 410 5.14 -21.19 14.11
CA ASP A 410 4.81 -19.78 13.92
C ASP A 410 4.47 -19.50 12.44
N THR A 411 3.26 -19.02 12.18
CA THR A 411 2.77 -18.75 10.82
C THR A 411 3.44 -17.54 10.15
N MET A 412 3.86 -16.53 10.91
CA MET A 412 4.54 -15.33 10.41
C MET A 412 5.93 -15.71 9.89
N ILE A 413 6.69 -16.47 10.69
CA ILE A 413 8.01 -16.99 10.29
C ILE A 413 7.89 -17.92 9.08
N ALA A 414 6.91 -18.83 9.09
CA ALA A 414 6.71 -19.75 7.97
C ALA A 414 6.43 -19.00 6.67
N SER A 415 5.57 -17.98 6.72
CA SER A 415 5.29 -17.11 5.58
C SER A 415 6.53 -16.37 5.09
N TYR A 416 7.34 -15.81 6.00
CA TYR A 416 8.57 -15.12 5.66
C TYR A 416 9.56 -16.03 4.93
N LEU A 417 9.77 -17.26 5.40
CA LEU A 417 10.67 -18.21 4.73
C LEU A 417 10.18 -18.62 3.34
N LEU A 418 8.87 -18.71 3.14
CA LEU A 418 8.28 -19.06 1.86
C LEU A 418 8.36 -17.91 0.85
N ASN A 419 8.20 -16.66 1.30
CA ASN A 419 8.27 -15.48 0.44
C ASN A 419 8.79 -14.24 1.18
N PRO A 420 10.12 -14.09 1.34
CA PRO A 420 10.72 -12.95 2.05
C PRO A 420 10.46 -11.59 1.39
N SER A 421 10.05 -11.61 0.12
CA SER A 421 9.76 -10.41 -0.67
C SER A 421 8.29 -9.96 -0.60
N SER A 422 7.46 -10.66 0.18
CA SER A 422 6.06 -10.30 0.39
C SER A 422 5.93 -8.91 1.00
N ARG A 423 4.78 -8.27 0.78
CA ARG A 423 4.51 -6.90 1.26
C ARG A 423 4.22 -6.84 2.76
N GLY A 424 3.98 -7.98 3.41
CA GLY A 424 3.78 -8.08 4.85
C GLY A 424 3.43 -9.51 5.28
N HIS A 425 3.90 -9.89 6.47
CA HIS A 425 3.69 -11.22 7.04
C HIS A 425 2.69 -11.23 8.20
N GLY A 426 2.00 -10.11 8.46
CA GLY A 426 0.99 -10.02 9.51
C GLY A 426 -0.27 -10.81 9.17
N LEU A 427 -1.00 -11.23 10.22
CA LEU A 427 -2.13 -12.15 10.13
C LEU A 427 -3.17 -11.68 9.10
N ASP A 428 -3.60 -10.41 9.17
CA ASP A 428 -4.58 -9.81 8.23
C ASP A 428 -4.16 -9.89 6.76
N ALA A 429 -2.86 -9.72 6.49
CA ALA A 429 -2.35 -9.80 5.12
C ALA A 429 -2.41 -11.24 4.62
N LEU A 430 -2.02 -12.19 5.46
CA LEU A 430 -2.03 -13.61 5.13
C LEU A 430 -3.44 -14.18 5.02
N THR A 431 -4.38 -13.79 5.89
CA THR A 431 -5.77 -14.25 5.79
C THR A 431 -6.46 -13.72 4.54
N MET A 432 -6.19 -12.46 4.17
CA MET A 432 -6.66 -11.91 2.90
C MET A 432 -6.04 -12.63 1.70
N GLU A 433 -4.74 -12.91 1.73
CA GLU A 433 -4.02 -13.58 0.65
C GLU A 433 -4.50 -15.02 0.45
N TYR A 434 -4.56 -15.82 1.52
CA TYR A 434 -4.82 -17.26 1.44
C TYR A 434 -6.31 -17.62 1.47
N PHE A 435 -7.17 -16.76 2.03
CA PHE A 435 -8.60 -17.07 2.22
C PHE A 435 -9.55 -16.01 1.67
N GLY A 436 -9.04 -14.87 1.17
CA GLY A 436 -9.88 -13.75 0.78
C GLY A 436 -10.75 -13.21 1.92
N HIS A 437 -10.34 -13.47 3.17
CA HIS A 437 -11.06 -13.09 4.38
C HIS A 437 -10.45 -11.83 5.00
N LYS A 438 -11.29 -10.90 5.47
CA LYS A 438 -10.85 -9.72 6.19
C LYS A 438 -11.12 -9.96 7.68
N ASN A 439 -10.05 -10.09 8.45
CA ASN A 439 -10.13 -10.18 9.90
C ASN A 439 -10.71 -8.89 10.52
N LEU A 440 -11.23 -9.04 11.73
CA LEU A 440 -11.42 -7.93 12.65
C LEU A 440 -10.05 -7.36 13.03
N THR A 441 -9.95 -6.03 13.05
CA THR A 441 -8.69 -5.36 13.38
C THR A 441 -8.69 -4.88 14.82
N TYR A 442 -7.50 -4.84 15.43
CA TYR A 442 -7.32 -4.29 16.78
C TYR A 442 -7.94 -2.90 16.95
N LYS A 443 -7.88 -2.06 15.91
CA LYS A 443 -8.46 -0.70 15.89
C LYS A 443 -9.98 -0.70 15.87
N GLU A 444 -10.61 -1.70 15.24
CA GLU A 444 -12.07 -1.85 15.30
C GLU A 444 -12.51 -2.22 16.72
N MET A 445 -11.68 -2.91 17.50
CA MET A 445 -11.97 -3.25 18.91
C MET A 445 -11.69 -2.08 19.86
N THR A 446 -10.51 -1.46 19.75
CA THR A 446 -10.01 -0.50 20.74
C THR A 446 -10.21 0.97 20.34
N GLY A 447 -10.58 1.27 19.10
CA GLY A 447 -10.67 2.65 18.60
C GLY A 447 -9.32 3.22 18.19
N THR A 448 -9.24 4.56 18.09
CA THR A 448 -8.00 5.26 17.68
C THR A 448 -7.84 6.62 18.37
N GLY A 449 -6.59 7.04 18.54
CA GLY A 449 -6.25 8.39 19.02
C GLY A 449 -6.68 8.61 20.46
N SER A 450 -7.26 9.77 20.77
CA SER A 450 -7.70 10.09 22.14
C SER A 450 -8.88 9.26 22.64
N LYS A 451 -9.48 8.41 21.78
CA LYS A 451 -10.57 7.50 22.11
C LYS A 451 -10.12 6.03 22.13
N GLU A 452 -8.82 5.77 21.99
CA GLU A 452 -8.27 4.42 22.09
C GLU A 452 -8.39 3.93 23.55
N ILE A 453 -9.02 2.75 23.73
CA ILE A 453 -9.17 2.08 25.02
C ILE A 453 -8.22 0.88 25.12
N GLY A 454 -7.97 0.40 26.34
CA GLY A 454 -7.25 -0.87 26.53
C GLY A 454 -8.09 -2.07 26.08
N PHE A 455 -7.45 -3.19 25.74
CA PHE A 455 -8.19 -4.41 25.38
C PHE A 455 -8.99 -4.98 26.58
N ASP A 456 -8.52 -4.71 27.80
CA ASP A 456 -9.23 -4.96 29.06
C ASP A 456 -10.53 -4.16 29.22
N GLU A 457 -10.77 -3.15 28.38
CA GLU A 457 -12.00 -2.36 28.35
C GLU A 457 -12.93 -2.74 27.19
N VAL A 458 -12.52 -3.67 26.33
CA VAL A 458 -13.37 -4.20 25.24
C VAL A 458 -14.42 -5.13 25.83
N GLU A 459 -15.64 -5.06 25.32
CA GLU A 459 -16.73 -5.97 25.72
C GLU A 459 -16.38 -7.42 25.42
N VAL A 460 -16.65 -8.33 26.36
CA VAL A 460 -16.21 -9.73 26.27
C VAL A 460 -16.68 -10.41 24.98
N ASP A 461 -17.92 -10.18 24.54
CA ASP A 461 -18.42 -10.81 23.31
C ASP A 461 -17.66 -10.36 22.06
N ARG A 462 -17.30 -9.07 21.99
CA ARG A 462 -16.49 -8.52 20.89
C ARG A 462 -15.04 -8.99 20.96
N ALA A 463 -14.50 -9.10 22.17
CA ALA A 463 -13.18 -9.66 22.41
C ALA A 463 -13.13 -11.14 21.97
N THR A 464 -14.19 -11.91 22.25
CA THR A 464 -14.33 -13.29 21.77
C THR A 464 -14.32 -13.35 20.25
N GLU A 465 -15.10 -12.52 19.56
CA GLU A 465 -15.12 -12.50 18.09
C GLU A 465 -13.74 -12.23 17.47
N TYR A 466 -12.98 -11.30 18.06
CA TYR A 466 -11.64 -10.92 17.60
C TYR A 466 -10.59 -12.00 17.92
N ALA A 467 -10.43 -12.33 19.19
CA ALA A 467 -9.35 -13.21 19.64
C ALA A 467 -9.53 -14.65 19.16
N ALA A 468 -10.78 -15.15 19.16
CA ALA A 468 -11.07 -16.49 18.65
C ALA A 468 -10.88 -16.57 17.11
N GLU A 469 -11.16 -15.48 16.38
CA GLU A 469 -10.84 -15.40 14.94
C GLU A 469 -9.34 -15.48 14.69
N ASP A 470 -8.52 -14.78 15.48
CA ASP A 470 -7.05 -14.80 15.33
C ASP A 470 -6.49 -16.21 15.54
N SER A 471 -6.98 -16.93 16.55
CA SER A 471 -6.66 -18.35 16.77
C SER A 471 -7.16 -19.28 15.65
N ASP A 472 -8.40 -19.14 15.18
CA ASP A 472 -8.94 -19.93 14.06
C ASP A 472 -8.13 -19.70 12.77
N MET A 473 -7.84 -18.44 12.45
CA MET A 473 -7.08 -18.07 11.26
C MET A 473 -5.64 -18.54 11.32
N THR A 474 -5.01 -18.47 12.48
CA THR A 474 -3.69 -19.04 12.72
C THR A 474 -3.68 -20.55 12.49
N TRP A 475 -4.69 -21.27 13.00
CA TRP A 475 -4.83 -22.72 12.79
C TRP A 475 -4.96 -23.08 11.30
N ARG A 476 -5.82 -22.36 10.57
CA ARG A 476 -6.01 -22.57 9.13
C ARG A 476 -4.77 -22.22 8.32
N LEU A 477 -4.09 -21.14 8.66
CA LEU A 477 -2.83 -20.74 8.02
C LEU A 477 -1.76 -21.82 8.23
N LYS A 478 -1.65 -22.40 9.42
CA LYS A 478 -0.75 -23.55 9.64
C LYS A 478 -1.06 -24.67 8.64
N GLY A 479 -2.34 -25.02 8.47
CA GLY A 479 -2.78 -26.03 7.50
C GLY A 479 -2.38 -25.72 6.04
N LYS A 480 -2.29 -24.45 5.67
CA LYS A 480 -1.86 -24.01 4.32
C LYS A 480 -0.34 -23.90 4.19
N LEU A 481 0.34 -23.30 5.16
CA LEU A 481 1.77 -22.96 5.08
C LEU A 481 2.67 -24.14 5.41
N GLN A 482 2.30 -24.99 6.38
CA GLN A 482 3.15 -26.09 6.83
C GLN A 482 3.49 -27.08 5.71
N PRO A 483 2.57 -27.50 4.82
CA PRO A 483 2.89 -28.40 3.70
C PRO A 483 3.79 -27.77 2.62
N GLN A 484 3.91 -26.44 2.59
CA GLN A 484 4.74 -25.72 1.62
C GLN A 484 6.21 -25.67 2.05
N LEU A 485 6.49 -25.75 3.35
CA LEU A 485 7.85 -25.86 3.87
C LEU A 485 8.43 -27.24 3.50
N LYS A 486 9.42 -27.26 2.62
CA LYS A 486 10.05 -28.48 2.09
C LYS A 486 11.57 -28.39 2.13
N ASP A 487 12.22 -29.53 2.29
CA ASP A 487 13.67 -29.70 2.21
C ASP A 487 14.45 -28.65 3.02
N SER A 488 15.15 -27.73 2.34
CA SER A 488 15.97 -26.69 2.96
C SER A 488 15.16 -25.68 3.76
N THR A 489 13.95 -25.31 3.32
CA THR A 489 13.10 -24.34 4.05
C THR A 489 12.54 -24.95 5.33
N LEU A 490 12.14 -26.23 5.28
CA LEU A 490 11.71 -26.95 6.47
C LEU A 490 12.85 -27.12 7.48
N LYS A 491 14.06 -27.40 7.00
CA LYS A 491 15.25 -27.50 7.86
C LYS A 491 15.59 -26.17 8.52
N LEU A 492 15.67 -25.09 7.75
CA LEU A 492 15.89 -23.73 8.24
C LEU A 492 14.85 -23.34 9.30
N TYR A 493 13.57 -23.62 9.03
CA TYR A 493 12.48 -23.34 9.94
C TYR A 493 12.63 -24.05 11.29
N LYS A 494 12.88 -25.37 11.27
CA LYS A 494 12.92 -26.21 12.48
C LYS A 494 14.21 -26.10 13.27
N GLU A 495 15.36 -25.98 12.61
CA GLU A 495 16.67 -26.03 13.26
C GLU A 495 17.21 -24.65 13.63
N ILE A 496 16.69 -23.57 13.01
CA ILE A 496 17.21 -22.21 13.22
C ILE A 496 16.08 -21.28 13.67
N GLU A 497 15.04 -21.07 12.86
CA GLU A 497 14.08 -19.99 13.14
C GLU A 497 13.21 -20.25 14.37
N LEU A 498 12.68 -21.46 14.54
CA LEU A 498 11.88 -21.80 15.73
C LEU A 498 12.72 -21.80 17.02
N PRO A 499 13.92 -22.42 17.08
CA PRO A 499 14.76 -22.33 18.28
C PRO A 499 15.22 -20.90 18.61
N LEU A 500 15.49 -20.07 17.59
CA LEU A 500 15.88 -18.68 17.77
C LEU A 500 14.78 -17.86 18.45
N LEU A 501 13.52 -18.23 18.25
CA LEU A 501 12.35 -17.56 18.83
C LEU A 501 12.43 -17.53 20.36
N GLU A 502 12.72 -18.67 21.00
CA GLU A 502 12.87 -18.78 22.46
C GLU A 502 14.06 -17.96 22.97
N VAL A 503 15.19 -17.99 22.24
CA VAL A 503 16.39 -17.20 22.58
C VAL A 503 16.08 -15.70 22.52
N LEU A 504 15.38 -15.25 21.48
CA LEU A 504 14.98 -13.85 21.36
C LEU A 504 14.03 -13.46 22.50
N ALA A 505 13.03 -14.29 22.83
CA ALA A 505 12.15 -14.04 23.96
C ALA A 505 12.93 -13.86 25.28
N GLU A 506 13.92 -14.71 25.54
CA GLU A 506 14.77 -14.61 26.73
C GLU A 506 15.61 -13.31 26.74
N ILE A 507 16.20 -12.93 25.60
CA ILE A 507 16.96 -11.68 25.48
C ILE A 507 16.05 -10.47 25.76
N GLU A 508 14.82 -10.48 25.24
CA GLU A 508 13.84 -9.41 25.47
C GLU A 508 13.42 -9.33 26.94
N LEU A 509 13.11 -10.46 27.57
CA LEU A 509 12.77 -10.54 28.99
C LEU A 509 13.91 -10.05 29.89
N ASN A 510 15.15 -10.43 29.58
CA ASN A 510 16.33 -10.00 30.32
C ASN A 510 16.54 -8.48 30.21
N GLY A 511 16.41 -7.93 29.01
CA GLY A 511 16.66 -6.52 28.73
C GLY A 511 18.10 -6.07 29.04
N VAL A 512 18.36 -4.78 28.88
CA VAL A 512 19.68 -4.16 29.09
C VAL A 512 19.63 -3.07 30.16
N TYR A 513 20.64 -3.04 31.04
CA TYR A 513 20.80 -1.96 32.01
C TYR A 513 21.31 -0.69 31.32
N VAL A 514 20.73 0.45 31.70
CA VAL A 514 21.11 1.76 31.18
C VAL A 514 21.38 2.71 32.35
N ASP A 515 22.59 3.29 32.39
CA ASP A 515 22.96 4.28 33.40
C ASP A 515 22.28 5.62 33.09
N ARG A 516 21.19 5.89 33.83
CA ARG A 516 20.40 7.13 33.73
C ARG A 516 21.22 8.38 34.07
N LYS A 517 22.15 8.28 35.02
CA LYS A 517 22.96 9.42 35.45
C LYS A 517 23.93 9.79 34.35
N HIS A 518 24.60 8.81 33.78
CA HIS A 518 25.50 9.01 32.65
C HIS A 518 24.78 9.60 31.44
N LEU A 519 23.59 9.09 31.08
CA LEU A 519 22.82 9.66 29.96
C LEU A 519 22.41 11.12 30.20
N LYS A 520 22.04 11.48 31.43
CA LYS A 520 21.71 12.89 31.77
C LYS A 520 22.92 13.82 31.66
N GLU A 521 24.09 13.35 32.10
CA GLU A 521 25.36 14.08 31.96
C GLU A 521 25.75 14.23 30.49
N LEU A 522 25.60 13.16 29.70
CA LEU A 522 25.84 13.16 28.26
C LEU A 522 24.88 14.11 27.51
N SER A 523 23.60 14.11 27.87
CA SER A 523 22.58 15.02 27.32
C SER A 523 23.00 16.48 27.52
N SER A 524 23.42 16.82 28.74
CA SER A 524 23.91 18.16 29.10
C SER A 524 25.19 18.55 28.35
N LYS A 525 26.07 17.58 28.06
CA LYS A 525 27.29 17.80 27.27
C LYS A 525 26.97 18.05 25.80
N ILE A 526 26.06 17.27 25.22
CA ILE A 526 25.62 17.45 23.83
C ILE A 526 24.89 18.78 23.66
N ASP A 527 24.06 19.21 24.61
CA ASP A 527 23.40 20.52 24.56
C ASP A 527 24.40 21.67 24.44
N LYS A 528 25.51 21.63 25.20
CA LYS A 528 26.58 22.62 25.09
C LYS A 528 27.27 22.60 23.72
N GLN A 529 27.49 21.41 23.15
CA GLN A 529 28.08 21.27 21.81
C GLN A 529 27.15 21.76 20.71
N LEU A 530 25.85 21.46 20.81
CA LEU A 530 24.83 21.92 19.87
C LEU A 530 24.73 23.43 19.88
N LEU A 531 24.71 24.07 21.06
CA LEU A 531 24.72 25.53 21.18
C LEU A 531 25.96 26.18 20.56
N HIS A 532 27.12 25.53 20.66
CA HIS A 532 28.33 26.03 20.02
C HIS A 532 28.26 25.92 18.49
N LEU A 533 27.88 24.74 17.98
CA LEU A 533 27.72 24.51 16.54
C LEU A 533 26.65 25.41 15.93
N GLU A 534 25.54 25.62 16.64
CA GLU A 534 24.45 26.51 16.20
C GLU A 534 24.96 27.95 16.02
N LYS A 535 25.69 28.47 17.00
CA LYS A 535 26.31 29.81 16.90
C LYS A 535 27.28 29.91 15.73
N ASP A 536 28.15 28.91 15.54
CA ASP A 536 29.09 28.92 14.43
C ASP A 536 28.37 28.85 13.08
N ILE A 537 27.31 28.04 12.97
CA ILE A 537 26.48 27.93 11.76
C ILE A 537 25.79 29.27 11.46
N TYR A 538 25.26 29.97 12.46
CA TYR A 538 24.64 31.29 12.28
C TYR A 538 25.65 32.34 11.82
N VAL A 539 26.87 32.32 12.37
CA VAL A 539 27.95 33.20 11.91
C VAL A 539 28.32 32.90 10.45
N LEU A 540 28.39 31.62 10.05
CA LEU A 540 28.70 31.23 8.67
C LEU A 540 27.54 31.50 7.70
N ALA A 541 26.30 31.52 8.19
CA ALA A 541 25.09 31.76 7.38
C ALA A 541 24.70 33.24 7.29
N ASP A 542 25.25 34.09 8.17
CA ASP A 542 24.89 35.50 8.36
C ASP A 542 23.41 35.73 8.70
N GLU A 543 22.74 34.72 9.26
CA GLU A 543 21.39 34.82 9.81
C GLU A 543 21.03 33.63 10.72
N GLU A 544 19.99 33.80 11.53
CA GLU A 544 19.40 32.73 12.31
C GLU A 544 18.33 31.99 11.50
N PHE A 545 18.34 30.65 11.60
CA PHE A 545 17.34 29.79 10.94
C PHE A 545 17.24 28.44 11.65
N ASN A 546 16.23 27.65 11.30
CA ASN A 546 16.10 26.29 11.77
C ASN A 546 17.02 25.34 10.96
N ILE A 547 18.15 24.96 11.56
CA ILE A 547 19.19 24.10 10.98
C ILE A 547 18.66 22.71 10.59
N ASN A 548 17.65 22.22 11.31
CA ASN A 548 17.00 20.94 11.02
C ASN A 548 15.97 21.02 9.88
N SER A 549 15.57 22.22 9.44
CA SER A 549 14.62 22.41 8.34
C SER A 549 15.34 22.31 6.98
N PRO A 550 15.08 21.26 6.18
CA PRO A 550 15.74 21.11 4.88
C PRO A 550 15.45 22.28 3.94
N LYS A 551 14.25 22.86 4.04
CA LYS A 551 13.81 24.00 3.22
C LYS A 551 14.58 25.26 3.56
N GLN A 552 14.69 25.62 4.84
CA GLN A 552 15.41 26.82 5.24
C GLN A 552 16.90 26.67 4.93
N LEU A 553 17.50 25.52 5.28
CA LEU A 553 18.89 25.23 4.94
C LEU A 553 19.17 25.29 3.43
N SER A 554 18.25 24.82 2.58
CA SER A 554 18.43 24.89 1.12
C SER A 554 18.50 26.32 0.60
N VAL A 555 17.76 27.26 1.21
CA VAL A 555 17.82 28.67 0.83
C VAL A 555 19.19 29.25 1.19
N ILE A 556 19.69 28.95 2.39
CA ILE A 556 21.03 29.39 2.82
C ILE A 556 22.11 28.89 1.85
N LEU A 557 22.13 27.59 1.59
CA LEU A 557 23.20 26.95 0.81
C LEU A 557 23.20 27.41 -0.65
N PHE A 558 22.03 27.38 -1.31
CA PHE A 558 21.97 27.49 -2.77
C PHE A 558 21.56 28.89 -3.27
N GLU A 559 20.81 29.67 -2.49
CA GLU A 559 20.37 31.01 -2.90
C GLU A 559 21.29 32.10 -2.34
N LYS A 560 21.63 32.03 -1.04
CA LYS A 560 22.49 33.04 -0.39
C LYS A 560 23.98 32.78 -0.61
N LEU A 561 24.46 31.61 -0.20
CA LEU A 561 25.87 31.23 -0.35
C LEU A 561 26.22 30.81 -1.79
N LYS A 562 25.19 30.58 -2.63
CA LYS A 562 25.33 30.22 -4.06
C LYS A 562 26.24 29.02 -4.30
N LEU A 563 26.22 28.05 -3.39
CA LEU A 563 26.94 26.79 -3.53
C LEU A 563 26.35 25.96 -4.70
N PRO A 564 27.13 25.08 -5.32
CA PRO A 564 26.70 24.33 -6.49
C PRO A 564 25.57 23.36 -6.15
N VAL A 565 24.58 23.29 -7.03
CA VAL A 565 23.45 22.38 -6.84
C VAL A 565 23.84 20.97 -7.28
N VAL A 566 24.10 20.10 -6.31
CA VAL A 566 24.46 18.69 -6.55
C VAL A 566 23.26 17.84 -6.97
N LYS A 567 22.11 18.00 -6.28
CA LYS A 567 20.93 17.14 -6.49
C LYS A 567 19.63 17.89 -6.20
N LYS A 568 18.61 17.66 -7.04
CA LYS A 568 17.25 18.16 -6.85
C LYS A 568 16.28 17.03 -6.50
N THR A 569 15.32 17.34 -5.65
CA THR A 569 14.17 16.48 -5.31
C THR A 569 12.89 17.13 -5.82
N LYS A 570 11.76 16.41 -5.72
CA LYS A 570 10.43 16.93 -6.10
C LYS A 570 10.02 18.17 -5.28
N THR A 571 10.61 18.39 -4.12
CA THR A 571 10.27 19.45 -3.17
C THR A 571 11.29 20.60 -3.11
N GLY A 572 12.38 20.53 -3.89
CA GLY A 572 13.44 21.55 -3.92
C GLY A 572 14.84 20.94 -3.99
N TYR A 573 15.86 21.72 -3.61
CA TYR A 573 17.24 21.22 -3.54
C TYR A 573 17.41 20.21 -2.40
N SER A 574 18.15 19.13 -2.63
CA SER A 574 18.45 18.15 -1.59
C SER A 574 19.45 18.74 -0.58
N THR A 575 19.23 18.46 0.70
CA THR A 575 20.19 18.72 1.79
C THR A 575 20.49 17.44 2.55
N ASP A 576 20.48 16.32 1.84
CA ASP A 576 20.80 15.00 2.40
C ASP A 576 22.30 14.90 2.72
N VAL A 577 22.66 13.91 3.54
CA VAL A 577 24.03 13.72 4.04
C VAL A 577 25.06 13.74 2.90
N SER A 578 24.82 12.94 1.84
CA SER A 578 25.75 12.85 0.71
C SER A 578 25.89 14.14 -0.10
N VAL A 579 24.88 15.02 -0.09
CA VAL A 579 24.97 16.35 -0.72
C VAL A 579 25.79 17.28 0.15
N LEU A 580 25.53 17.30 1.47
CA LEU A 580 26.27 18.15 2.40
C LEU A 580 27.75 17.77 2.47
N GLU A 581 28.10 16.48 2.39
CA GLU A 581 29.50 16.01 2.35
C GLU A 581 30.25 16.53 1.12
N GLN A 582 29.60 16.56 -0.04
CA GLN A 582 30.22 17.11 -1.26
C GLN A 582 30.39 18.64 -1.15
N LEU A 583 29.40 19.33 -0.60
CA LEU A 583 29.45 20.78 -0.40
C LEU A 583 30.45 21.19 0.70
N ALA A 584 30.78 20.30 1.63
CA ALA A 584 31.75 20.57 2.69
C ALA A 584 33.17 20.83 2.14
N VAL A 585 33.47 20.35 0.93
CA VAL A 585 34.75 20.65 0.24
C VAL A 585 34.86 22.12 -0.14
N GLU A 586 33.73 22.77 -0.43
CA GLU A 586 33.69 24.15 -0.91
C GLU A 586 33.39 25.16 0.21
N HIS A 587 32.64 24.75 1.23
CA HIS A 587 32.27 25.62 2.34
C HIS A 587 32.22 24.87 3.67
N LYS A 588 32.66 25.52 4.75
CA LYS A 588 32.68 24.93 6.11
C LYS A 588 31.29 24.72 6.73
N LEU A 589 30.27 25.44 6.23
CA LEU A 589 28.91 25.40 6.79
C LEU A 589 28.25 24.02 6.67
N PRO A 590 28.24 23.36 5.49
CA PRO A 590 27.76 21.98 5.36
C PRO A 590 28.35 20.99 6.38
N GLU A 591 29.66 21.06 6.65
CA GLU A 591 30.35 20.21 7.63
C GLU A 591 29.81 20.43 9.05
N GLN A 592 29.64 21.70 9.46
CA GLN A 592 29.09 22.00 10.77
C GLN A 592 27.62 21.60 10.90
N VAL A 593 26.83 21.76 9.83
CA VAL A 593 25.42 21.32 9.80
C VAL A 593 25.31 19.80 9.90
N LEU A 594 26.20 19.04 9.24
CA LEU A 594 26.28 17.59 9.38
C LEU A 594 26.56 17.18 10.83
N SER A 595 27.57 17.82 11.45
CA SER A 595 27.94 17.59 12.84
C SER A 595 26.78 17.90 13.80
N TYR A 596 26.10 19.03 13.57
CA TYR A 596 24.93 19.44 14.34
C TYR A 596 23.79 18.42 14.22
N ARG A 597 23.42 18.01 13.01
CA ARG A 597 22.35 17.03 12.76
C ARG A 597 22.66 15.66 13.37
N GLN A 598 23.91 15.22 13.29
CA GLN A 598 24.34 13.96 13.89
C GLN A 598 24.19 14.00 15.42
N LEU A 599 24.67 15.06 16.07
CA LEU A 599 24.54 15.22 17.52
C LEU A 599 23.09 15.41 17.97
N ALA A 600 22.30 16.21 17.23
CA ALA A 600 20.89 16.42 17.53
C ALA A 600 20.10 15.11 17.42
N LYS A 601 20.38 14.30 16.38
CA LYS A 601 19.78 12.97 16.22
C LYS A 601 20.22 12.01 17.32
N LEU A 602 21.51 11.96 17.64
CA LEU A 602 22.04 11.13 18.73
C LEU A 602 21.35 11.47 20.06
N LYS A 603 21.21 12.77 20.36
CA LYS A 603 20.55 13.25 21.57
C LYS A 603 19.09 12.83 21.63
N SER A 604 18.31 13.24 20.62
CA SER A 604 16.86 13.02 20.57
C SER A 604 16.47 11.54 20.46
N THR A 605 17.21 10.75 19.68
CA THR A 605 16.86 9.34 19.40
C THR A 605 17.31 8.41 20.51
N TYR A 606 18.46 8.67 21.14
CA TYR A 606 19.06 7.75 22.12
C TYR A 606 19.16 8.38 23.50
N VAL A 607 19.89 9.48 23.64
CA VAL A 607 20.27 10.00 24.97
C VAL A 607 19.07 10.45 25.79
N ASP A 608 18.14 11.17 25.17
CA ASP A 608 16.95 11.72 25.83
C ASP A 608 15.78 10.71 25.83
N ALA A 609 15.71 9.82 24.83
CA ALA A 609 14.61 8.85 24.70
C ALA A 609 14.79 7.59 25.55
N LEU A 610 15.98 6.97 25.57
CA LEU A 610 16.24 5.71 26.28
C LEU A 610 15.86 5.75 27.78
N PRO A 611 16.08 6.85 28.54
CA PRO A 611 15.62 6.91 29.92
C PRO A 611 14.10 6.70 30.09
N GLY A 612 13.30 7.12 29.11
CA GLY A 612 11.85 6.91 29.07
C GLY A 612 11.45 5.48 28.73
N GLU A 613 12.35 4.71 28.11
CA GLU A 613 12.14 3.31 27.72
C GLU A 613 12.50 2.30 28.82
N ILE A 614 12.94 2.78 30.00
CA ILE A 614 13.29 1.91 31.11
C ILE A 614 12.04 1.44 31.81
N PHE A 615 11.81 0.12 31.79
CA PHE A 615 10.69 -0.49 32.49
C PHE A 615 10.88 -0.41 34.00
N LYS A 616 9.83 0.03 34.71
CA LYS A 616 9.92 0.32 36.15
C LYS A 616 10.19 -0.92 37.00
N ASN A 617 9.66 -2.08 36.61
CA ASN A 617 9.72 -3.29 37.41
C ASN A 617 11.11 -3.94 37.38
N THR A 618 11.81 -3.84 36.25
CA THR A 618 13.13 -4.45 36.03
C THR A 618 14.27 -3.44 36.15
N GLY A 619 13.98 -2.14 35.96
CA GLY A 619 15.00 -1.10 35.85
C GLY A 619 15.83 -1.17 34.56
N ARG A 620 15.35 -1.89 33.54
CA ARG A 620 16.06 -2.18 32.28
C ARG A 620 15.26 -1.74 31.05
N VAL A 621 15.94 -1.58 29.93
CA VAL A 621 15.31 -1.36 28.62
C VAL A 621 15.11 -2.72 27.95
N HIS A 622 13.90 -2.97 27.46
CA HIS A 622 13.53 -4.21 26.78
C HIS A 622 13.21 -3.89 25.32
N THR A 623 14.19 -4.17 24.44
CA THR A 623 14.01 -3.98 23.00
C THR A 623 13.19 -5.14 22.43
N SER A 624 12.42 -4.89 21.38
CA SER A 624 11.77 -5.95 20.60
C SER A 624 12.65 -6.28 19.39
N PHE A 625 13.03 -7.54 19.22
CA PHE A 625 13.68 -8.03 18.02
C PHE A 625 12.62 -8.49 17.01
N ASN A 626 12.96 -8.58 15.72
CA ASN A 626 12.05 -9.10 14.70
C ASN A 626 12.80 -10.09 13.80
N GLN A 627 12.16 -11.21 13.47
CA GLN A 627 12.71 -12.26 12.61
C GLN A 627 12.29 -12.12 11.14
N THR A 628 11.24 -11.33 10.85
CA THR A 628 10.60 -11.21 9.54
C THR A 628 10.57 -9.79 9.01
#